data_AF-A0A9J7DLV0-F1
#
_entry.id   AF-A0A9J7DLV0-F1
#
_cell.length_a   1.000
_cell.length_b   1.000
_cell.length_c   1.000
_cell.angle_alpha   90.00
_cell.angle_beta   90.00
_cell.angle_gamma   90.00
#
_symmetry.space_group_name_H-M   'P 1'
#
loop_
_entity.id
_entity.type
_entity.pdbx_description
1 polymer ?
#
loop_
_entity_poly.entity_id
_entity_poly.type
_entity_poly.pdbx_seq_one_letter_code
_entity_poly.pdbx_strand_id
1 'polypeptide(L)'
;MTNTPKSLISALPGSNFPFHWTNCEHEPLLCVRVADNDYCHWSKGLPVNETKSLYINLRNDIGEMIFLRLEVILHGGTYILHFTDAHTLPPPIRIDNYSEVNIHFYQKDVDPFWRTCVKPLSSLAYVMDDPLAPHILRIEAPGGNSIDYPLNKMDVAKSITYANFIYIAFKETFRLVISDCDDTQVGIEGQQLVLGVKDKRVIITRKCAGDRSQLWLMNSFGQLEHEGSSPPSEYLKSSHTSPRLVLDLEKPPNPTEYTKLVVRPQNIQRVTTQTWRFENGRLMCHANMCVQVIINFIILEFNKNGLNIDFNL
;
A
#
# COMPACT_ATOMS: atom_id res chain seq x y z
N MET A 1 17.08 -23.34 -35.71
CA MET A 1 16.96 -22.15 -36.56
C MET A 1 15.63 -21.50 -36.23
N THR A 2 15.67 -20.46 -35.41
CA THR A 2 14.49 -19.71 -34.96
C THR A 2 14.05 -18.78 -36.08
N ASN A 3 12.81 -18.95 -36.57
CA ASN A 3 12.16 -18.02 -37.49
C ASN A 3 12.04 -16.66 -36.79
N THR A 4 12.93 -15.73 -37.11
CA THR A 4 12.74 -14.31 -36.79
C THR A 4 11.55 -13.80 -37.58
N PRO A 5 10.58 -13.10 -36.96
CA PRO A 5 9.45 -12.54 -37.69
C PRO A 5 9.95 -11.50 -38.71
N LYS A 6 9.48 -11.61 -39.95
CA LYS A 6 9.86 -10.81 -41.15
C LYS A 6 9.54 -9.30 -41.07
N SER A 7 9.31 -8.73 -39.89
CA SER A 7 8.77 -7.36 -39.73
C SER A 7 9.38 -6.56 -38.57
N LEU A 8 10.63 -6.82 -38.20
CA LEU A 8 11.36 -5.99 -37.24
C LEU A 8 12.20 -4.95 -37.98
N ILE A 9 12.03 -3.69 -37.61
CA ILE A 9 12.87 -2.59 -38.10
C ILE A 9 13.56 -1.96 -36.90
N SER A 10 14.88 -1.79 -37.02
CA SER A 10 15.70 -1.11 -36.03
C SER A 10 16.21 0.20 -36.61
N ALA A 11 16.18 1.25 -35.80
CA ALA A 11 16.57 2.59 -36.18
C ALA A 11 17.50 3.15 -35.11
N LEU A 12 18.60 3.80 -35.54
CA LEU A 12 19.47 4.53 -34.63
C LEU A 12 18.84 5.90 -34.31
N PRO A 13 19.11 6.49 -33.12
CA PRO A 13 18.72 7.86 -32.83
C PRO A 13 19.17 8.83 -33.94
N GLY A 14 18.26 9.70 -34.39
CA GLY A 14 18.51 10.67 -35.46
C GLY A 14 18.44 10.11 -36.89
N SER A 15 18.16 8.82 -37.07
CA SER A 15 17.95 8.24 -38.40
C SER A 15 16.54 8.49 -38.94
N ASN A 16 16.43 8.56 -40.27
CA ASN A 16 15.16 8.67 -40.99
C ASN A 16 15.15 7.64 -42.12
N PHE A 17 14.07 6.90 -42.28
CA PHE A 17 13.92 5.94 -43.36
C PHE A 17 12.44 5.83 -43.78
N PRO A 18 12.18 5.58 -45.06
CA PRO A 18 10.83 5.32 -45.53
C PRO A 18 10.38 3.90 -45.13
N PHE A 19 9.09 3.78 -44.82
CA PHE A 19 8.44 2.51 -44.54
C PHE A 19 7.10 2.44 -45.27
N HIS A 20 6.72 1.25 -45.72
CA HIS A 20 5.41 0.98 -46.30
C HIS A 20 4.83 -0.29 -45.69
N TRP A 21 3.52 -0.28 -45.41
CA TRP A 21 2.82 -1.47 -44.96
C TRP A 21 2.77 -2.50 -46.09
N THR A 22 3.12 -3.74 -45.77
CA THR A 22 3.08 -4.85 -46.74
C THR A 22 1.67 -5.41 -46.94
N ASN A 23 0.77 -5.15 -45.98
CA ASN A 23 -0.63 -5.55 -46.02
C ASN A 23 -1.50 -4.38 -45.55
N CYS A 24 -2.31 -3.83 -46.46
CA CYS A 24 -3.18 -2.68 -46.21
C CYS A 24 -4.57 -3.06 -45.67
N GLU A 25 -4.89 -4.35 -45.56
CA GLU A 25 -6.19 -4.86 -45.09
C GLU A 25 -6.29 -4.87 -43.55
N HIS A 26 -5.16 -4.70 -42.85
CA HIS A 26 -5.11 -4.62 -41.39
C HIS A 26 -4.97 -3.19 -40.91
N GLU A 27 -5.43 -2.95 -39.68
CA GLU A 27 -5.22 -1.67 -39.03
C GLU A 27 -3.71 -1.40 -38.85
N PRO A 28 -3.21 -0.23 -39.29
CA PRO A 28 -1.79 0.11 -39.22
C PRO A 28 -1.39 0.48 -37.79
N LEU A 29 -1.17 -0.55 -36.98
CA LEU A 29 -0.68 -0.44 -35.61
C LEU A 29 0.83 -0.65 -35.60
N LEU A 30 1.54 0.23 -34.89
CA LEU A 30 2.98 0.16 -34.69
C LEU A 30 3.29 -0.16 -33.23
N CYS A 31 4.10 -1.18 -32.98
CA CYS A 31 4.69 -1.40 -31.65
C CYS A 31 6.14 -0.92 -31.67
N VAL A 32 6.59 -0.30 -30.58
CA VAL A 32 7.96 0.18 -30.43
C VAL A 32 8.61 -0.38 -29.15
N ARG A 33 9.93 -0.50 -29.16
CA ARG A 33 10.75 -0.80 -27.97
C ARG A 33 12.08 -0.06 -28.09
N VAL A 34 12.74 0.19 -26.96
CA VAL A 34 14.12 0.69 -26.97
C VAL A 34 15.05 -0.51 -27.17
N ALA A 35 15.82 -0.52 -28.26
CA ALA A 35 16.63 -1.66 -28.65
C ALA A 35 17.83 -1.91 -27.72
N ASP A 36 18.45 -0.84 -27.22
CA ASP A 36 19.68 -0.89 -26.39
C ASP A 36 19.43 -1.29 -24.92
N ASN A 37 18.18 -1.55 -24.57
CA ASN A 37 17.80 -2.05 -23.26
C ASN A 37 17.30 -3.48 -23.44
N ASP A 38 18.16 -4.46 -23.12
CA ASP A 38 17.90 -5.89 -23.28
C ASP A 38 16.64 -6.36 -22.55
N TYR A 39 16.19 -5.58 -21.56
CA TYR A 39 15.03 -5.88 -20.72
C TYR A 39 13.80 -5.04 -21.07
N CYS A 40 13.83 -4.22 -22.13
CA CYS A 40 12.69 -3.40 -22.54
C CYS A 40 11.68 -4.21 -23.36
N HIS A 41 10.42 -4.19 -22.91
CA HIS A 41 9.31 -4.79 -23.63
C HIS A 41 8.81 -3.90 -24.77
N TRP A 42 8.06 -4.53 -25.68
CA TRP A 42 7.31 -3.84 -26.71
C TRP A 42 6.14 -3.07 -26.10
N SER A 43 5.87 -1.88 -26.64
CA SER A 43 4.62 -1.17 -26.40
C SER A 43 3.42 -2.00 -26.89
N LYS A 44 2.23 -1.59 -26.46
CA LYS A 44 0.98 -1.95 -27.14
C LYS A 44 0.91 -1.31 -28.53
N GLY A 45 -0.06 -1.74 -29.33
CA GLY A 45 -0.23 -1.27 -30.70
C GLY A 45 -0.60 0.20 -30.74
N LEU A 46 0.24 1.01 -31.39
CA LEU A 46 0.05 2.44 -31.52
C LEU A 46 -0.65 2.73 -32.86
N PRO A 47 -1.84 3.34 -32.85
CA PRO A 47 -2.49 3.77 -34.09
C PRO A 47 -1.70 4.92 -34.74
N VAL A 48 -1.31 4.79 -36.01
CA VAL A 48 -0.49 5.80 -36.73
C VAL A 48 -1.11 6.30 -38.04
N ASN A 49 -2.41 6.09 -38.21
CA ASN A 49 -3.19 6.45 -39.40
C ASN A 49 -3.84 7.85 -39.35
N GLU A 50 -3.56 8.64 -38.32
CA GLU A 50 -4.13 9.97 -38.15
C GLU A 50 -3.09 10.91 -37.51
N THR A 51 -3.23 12.21 -37.77
CA THR A 51 -2.33 13.22 -37.19
C THR A 51 -2.62 13.37 -35.70
N LYS A 52 -1.62 13.14 -34.85
CA LYS A 52 -1.73 13.23 -33.39
C LYS A 52 -0.39 13.23 -32.69
N SER A 53 -0.40 13.64 -31.42
CA SER A 53 0.73 13.45 -30.51
C SER A 53 0.31 12.52 -29.36
N LEU A 54 1.16 11.55 -29.05
CA LEU A 54 0.91 10.50 -28.07
C LEU A 54 2.13 10.35 -27.16
N TYR A 55 1.88 10.17 -25.87
CA TYR A 55 2.88 9.63 -24.96
C TYR A 55 2.79 8.10 -24.97
N ILE A 56 3.94 7.45 -24.92
CA ILE A 56 4.07 5.99 -24.92
C ILE A 56 4.75 5.59 -23.62
N ASN A 57 4.14 4.66 -22.89
CA ASN A 57 4.76 4.02 -21.74
C ASN A 57 5.44 2.72 -22.17
N LEU A 58 6.77 2.69 -22.16
CA LEU A 58 7.54 1.47 -22.30
C LEU A 58 7.93 0.95 -20.92
N ARG A 59 7.95 -0.37 -20.76
CA ARG A 59 8.34 -1.01 -19.50
C ARG A 59 9.50 -1.95 -19.69
N ASN A 60 10.32 -2.09 -18.65
CA ASN A 60 11.32 -3.15 -18.58
C ASN A 60 10.87 -4.33 -17.70
N ASP A 61 11.68 -5.38 -17.62
CA ASP A 61 11.40 -6.60 -16.84
C ASP A 61 11.03 -6.31 -15.37
N ILE A 62 11.61 -5.27 -14.77
CA ILE A 62 11.34 -4.87 -13.38
C ILE A 62 10.19 -3.85 -13.23
N GLY A 63 9.57 -3.44 -14.34
CA GLY A 63 8.40 -2.58 -14.39
C GLY A 63 8.69 -1.08 -14.35
N GLU A 64 9.96 -0.66 -14.49
CA GLU A 64 10.32 0.75 -14.66
C GLU A 64 9.74 1.29 -15.95
N MET A 65 9.33 2.56 -15.92
CA MET A 65 8.66 3.23 -17.02
C MET A 65 9.63 4.12 -17.78
N ILE A 66 9.66 3.97 -19.10
CA ILE A 66 10.42 4.80 -20.04
C ILE A 66 9.42 5.50 -20.94
N PHE A 67 9.41 6.82 -20.92
CA PHE A 67 8.44 7.61 -21.68
C PHE A 67 9.02 8.05 -23.02
N LEU A 68 8.29 7.73 -24.09
CA LEU A 68 8.54 8.28 -25.42
C LEU A 68 7.35 9.16 -25.83
N ARG A 69 7.61 10.12 -26.70
CA ARG A 69 6.58 10.87 -27.39
C ARG A 69 6.63 10.54 -28.87
N LEU A 70 5.49 10.15 -29.43
CA LEU A 70 5.26 9.98 -30.85
C LEU A 70 4.44 11.16 -31.37
N GLU A 71 4.93 11.79 -32.41
CA GLU A 71 4.22 12.79 -33.19
C GLU A 71 3.99 12.25 -34.60
N VAL A 72 2.72 12.08 -34.97
CA VAL A 72 2.28 11.63 -36.28
C VAL A 72 1.85 12.84 -37.08
N ILE A 73 2.53 13.13 -38.18
CA ILE A 73 2.31 14.32 -39.00
C ILE A 73 1.98 13.88 -40.43
N LEU A 74 0.87 14.38 -41.00
CA LEU A 74 0.58 14.17 -42.41
C LEU A 74 1.26 15.24 -43.27
N HIS A 75 2.18 14.83 -44.14
CA HIS A 75 2.88 15.72 -45.07
C HIS A 75 2.91 15.13 -46.48
N GLY A 76 2.30 15.82 -47.45
CA GLY A 76 2.31 15.38 -48.85
C GLY A 76 1.75 13.98 -49.09
N GLY A 77 0.72 13.58 -48.34
CA GLY A 77 0.13 12.24 -48.42
C GLY A 77 0.91 11.14 -47.69
N THR A 78 2.00 11.49 -47.02
CA THR A 78 2.81 10.57 -46.21
C THR A 78 2.66 10.88 -44.73
N TYR A 79 2.40 9.86 -43.91
CA TYR A 79 2.51 10.00 -42.45
C TYR A 79 3.98 9.92 -42.02
N ILE A 80 4.46 10.98 -41.37
CA ILE A 80 5.78 11.06 -40.76
C ILE A 80 5.60 10.72 -39.27
N LEU A 81 6.33 9.71 -38.81
CA LEU A 81 6.33 9.26 -37.42
C LEU A 81 7.60 9.75 -36.73
N HIS A 82 7.47 10.75 -35.87
CA HIS A 82 8.59 11.35 -35.15
C HIS A 82 8.59 10.89 -33.69
N PHE A 83 9.61 10.11 -33.32
CA PHE A 83 9.81 9.61 -31.96
C PHE A 83 10.82 10.49 -31.21
N THR A 84 10.48 10.88 -29.99
CA THR A 84 11.32 11.72 -29.12
C THR A 84 11.33 11.18 -27.70
N ASP A 85 12.43 11.36 -26.98
CA ASP A 85 12.49 11.11 -25.54
C ASP A 85 11.54 12.10 -24.82
N ALA A 86 10.68 11.57 -23.94
CA ALA A 86 9.71 12.35 -23.21
C ALA A 86 10.04 12.50 -21.72
N HIS A 87 11.23 12.08 -21.26
CA HIS A 87 11.60 12.14 -19.84
C HIS A 87 11.63 13.56 -19.25
N THR A 88 11.87 14.58 -20.07
CA THR A 88 11.90 16.00 -19.69
C THR A 88 10.58 16.72 -19.93
N LEU A 89 9.62 16.06 -20.58
CA LEU A 89 8.30 16.62 -20.81
C LEU A 89 7.42 16.41 -19.58
N PRO A 90 6.47 17.31 -19.30
CA PRO A 90 5.50 17.07 -18.23
C PRO A 90 4.71 15.80 -18.56
N PRO A 91 4.58 14.84 -17.61
CA PRO A 91 3.81 13.64 -17.84
C PRO A 91 2.31 13.97 -17.91
N PRO A 92 1.52 13.26 -18.72
CA PRO A 92 0.09 13.54 -18.87
C PRO A 92 -0.70 13.24 -17.59
N ILE A 93 -0.21 12.30 -16.76
CA ILE A 93 -0.82 11.92 -15.49
C ILE A 93 0.25 11.98 -14.40
N ARG A 94 -0.11 12.58 -13.26
CA ARG A 94 0.65 12.49 -12.01
C ARG A 94 -0.25 11.85 -10.94
N ILE A 95 0.25 10.83 -10.27
CA ILE A 95 -0.44 10.15 -9.17
C ILE A 95 0.26 10.55 -7.88
N ASP A 96 -0.48 11.21 -7.00
CA ASP A 96 0.00 11.69 -5.71
C ASP A 96 -0.53 10.75 -4.60
N ASN A 97 0.36 10.05 -3.90
CA ASN A 97 0.02 9.20 -2.77
C ASN A 97 0.25 9.96 -1.46
N TYR A 98 -0.84 10.44 -0.86
CA TYR A 98 -0.81 11.10 0.45
C TYR A 98 -0.96 10.13 1.65
N SER A 99 -1.05 8.83 1.40
CA SER A 99 -1.16 7.83 2.48
C SER A 99 0.23 7.44 3.02
N GLU A 100 0.23 6.82 4.20
CA GLU A 100 1.43 6.26 4.84
C GLU A 100 1.80 4.85 4.31
N VAL A 101 1.10 4.35 3.30
CA VAL A 101 1.30 3.00 2.76
C VAL A 101 1.55 3.01 1.26
N ASN A 102 2.20 1.95 0.77
CA ASN A 102 2.34 1.70 -0.66
C ASN A 102 0.96 1.48 -1.31
N ILE A 103 0.69 2.20 -2.38
CA ILE A 103 -0.51 1.99 -3.21
C ILE A 103 -0.07 1.43 -4.55
N HIS A 104 -0.70 0.32 -4.95
CA HIS A 104 -0.45 -0.28 -6.24
C HIS A 104 -1.53 0.16 -7.23
N PHE A 105 -1.18 0.29 -8.50
CA PHE A 105 -2.17 0.52 -9.54
C PHE A 105 -1.70 -0.01 -10.90
N TYR A 106 -2.65 -0.21 -11.80
CA TYR A 106 -2.41 -0.60 -13.19
C TYR A 106 -3.61 -0.19 -14.06
N GLN A 107 -3.40 -0.08 -15.37
CA GLN A 107 -4.50 0.13 -16.29
C GLN A 107 -5.40 -1.11 -16.34
N LYS A 108 -6.71 -0.90 -16.19
CA LYS A 108 -7.70 -1.98 -16.25
C LYS A 108 -7.75 -2.57 -17.66
N ASP A 109 -7.99 -3.88 -17.74
CA ASP A 109 -8.15 -4.65 -18.99
C ASP A 109 -6.87 -4.67 -19.85
N VAL A 110 -5.76 -4.17 -19.31
CA VAL A 110 -4.41 -4.42 -19.80
C VAL A 110 -3.83 -5.52 -18.92
N ASP A 111 -3.32 -6.58 -19.54
CA ASP A 111 -2.72 -7.70 -18.83
C ASP A 111 -1.66 -7.14 -17.85
N PRO A 112 -1.85 -7.28 -16.52
CA PRO A 112 -1.04 -6.58 -15.54
C PRO A 112 0.27 -7.34 -15.35
N PHE A 113 1.11 -7.34 -16.39
CA PHE A 113 2.47 -7.83 -16.29
C PHE A 113 3.22 -7.05 -15.19
N TRP A 114 2.88 -5.77 -15.01
CA TRP A 114 3.40 -4.93 -13.95
C TRP A 114 2.29 -4.24 -13.16
N ARG A 115 2.38 -4.33 -11.84
CA ARG A 115 1.64 -3.45 -10.92
C ARG A 115 2.57 -2.33 -10.51
N THR A 116 2.20 -1.10 -10.81
CA THR A 116 3.02 0.07 -10.49
C THR A 116 2.77 0.45 -9.04
N CYS A 117 3.84 0.74 -8.29
CA CYS A 117 3.75 1.12 -6.88
C CYS A 117 4.07 2.60 -6.69
N VAL A 118 3.18 3.33 -6.01
CA VAL A 118 3.45 4.69 -5.53
C VAL A 118 3.77 4.61 -4.04
N LYS A 119 4.98 5.04 -3.68
CA LYS A 119 5.47 5.02 -2.29
C LYS A 119 4.65 5.96 -1.39
N PRO A 120 4.67 5.77 -0.06
CA PRO A 120 4.02 6.69 0.87
C PRO A 120 4.50 8.12 0.66
N LEU A 121 3.59 9.08 0.80
CA LEU A 121 3.89 10.51 0.78
C LEU A 121 4.72 10.94 -0.45
N SER A 122 4.45 10.34 -1.61
CA SER A 122 5.22 10.54 -2.83
C SER A 122 4.35 10.71 -4.06
N SER A 123 4.96 11.21 -5.13
CA SER A 123 4.32 11.42 -6.43
C SER A 123 5.00 10.57 -7.49
N LEU A 124 4.21 10.10 -8.46
CA LEU A 124 4.70 9.32 -9.59
C LEU A 124 4.10 9.83 -10.91
N ALA A 125 4.96 9.99 -11.91
CA ALA A 125 4.56 10.25 -13.30
C ALA A 125 4.02 8.98 -13.96
N TYR A 126 2.94 9.09 -14.73
CA TYR A 126 2.33 7.94 -15.40
C TYR A 126 1.81 8.30 -16.80
N VAL A 127 1.87 7.30 -17.69
CA VAL A 127 1.29 7.29 -19.04
C VAL A 127 0.56 5.95 -19.18
N MET A 128 -0.62 5.94 -19.82
CA MET A 128 -1.39 4.70 -20.03
C MET A 128 -0.54 3.64 -20.76
N ASP A 129 -0.61 2.40 -20.29
CA ASP A 129 0.16 1.28 -20.84
C ASP A 129 -0.36 0.86 -22.23
N ASP A 130 -1.68 0.97 -22.44
CA ASP A 130 -2.36 0.80 -23.72
C ASP A 130 -3.19 2.05 -24.04
N PRO A 131 -2.82 2.83 -25.07
CA PRO A 131 -3.56 4.03 -25.46
C PRO A 131 -4.92 3.73 -26.11
N LEU A 132 -5.18 2.49 -26.54
CA LEU A 132 -6.45 2.08 -27.16
C LEU A 132 -7.41 1.46 -26.13
N ALA A 133 -6.89 0.94 -25.02
CA ALA A 133 -7.71 0.37 -23.96
C ALA A 133 -8.42 1.47 -23.14
N PRO A 134 -9.46 1.12 -22.36
CA PRO A 134 -10.15 2.09 -21.52
C PRO A 134 -9.20 2.82 -20.55
N HIS A 135 -9.37 4.14 -20.43
CA HIS A 135 -8.63 4.99 -19.49
C HIS A 135 -9.17 4.83 -18.06
N ILE A 136 -9.04 3.63 -17.52
CA ILE A 136 -9.49 3.26 -16.18
C ILE A 136 -8.28 2.71 -15.43
N LEU A 137 -7.97 3.31 -14.28
CA LEU A 137 -6.95 2.79 -13.38
C LEU A 137 -7.60 1.89 -12.34
N ARG A 138 -7.09 0.68 -12.16
CA ARG A 138 -7.39 -0.13 -11.00
C ARG A 138 -6.38 0.21 -9.91
N ILE A 139 -6.85 0.72 -8.79
CA ILE A 139 -6.06 1.11 -7.62
C ILE A 139 -6.24 0.03 -6.56
N GLU A 140 -5.15 -0.46 -6.00
CA GLU A 140 -5.09 -1.53 -5.01
C GLU A 140 -4.39 -1.03 -3.74
N ALA A 141 -5.13 -1.06 -2.64
CA ALA A 141 -4.62 -0.80 -1.31
C ALA A 141 -3.99 -2.07 -0.72
N PRO A 142 -3.15 -1.96 0.33
CA PRO A 142 -2.62 -3.13 1.02
C PRO A 142 -3.73 -4.12 1.41
N GLY A 143 -3.43 -5.42 1.34
CA GLY A 143 -4.42 -6.46 1.66
C GLY A 143 -5.38 -6.82 0.51
N GLY A 144 -5.16 -6.29 -0.70
CA GLY A 144 -5.82 -6.77 -1.93
C GLY A 144 -7.16 -6.11 -2.24
N ASN A 145 -7.62 -5.17 -1.42
CA ASN A 145 -8.77 -4.35 -1.77
C ASN A 145 -8.41 -3.50 -3.00
N SER A 146 -9.28 -3.50 -4.01
CA SER A 146 -9.09 -2.67 -5.20
C SER A 146 -10.35 -1.91 -5.62
N ILE A 147 -10.17 -0.76 -6.26
CA ILE A 147 -11.22 0.04 -6.86
C ILE A 147 -10.85 0.41 -8.29
N ASP A 148 -11.85 0.52 -9.17
CA ASP A 148 -11.66 1.01 -10.53
C ASP A 148 -11.94 2.52 -10.56
N TYR A 149 -11.04 3.31 -11.12
CA TYR A 149 -11.12 4.77 -11.23
C TYR A 149 -11.05 5.21 -12.70
N PRO A 150 -12.19 5.56 -13.33
CA PRO A 150 -12.21 6.09 -14.70
C PRO A 150 -11.66 7.52 -14.76
N LEU A 151 -10.61 7.74 -15.54
CA LEU A 151 -9.97 9.07 -15.66
C LEU A 151 -10.89 10.11 -16.35
N ASN A 152 -11.87 9.65 -17.13
CA ASN A 152 -12.80 10.53 -17.86
C ASN A 152 -13.96 11.05 -16.99
N LYS A 153 -14.15 10.54 -15.77
CA LYS A 153 -15.25 10.89 -14.87
C LYS A 153 -14.70 11.18 -13.47
N MET A 154 -14.04 12.32 -13.33
CA MET A 154 -13.36 12.72 -12.09
C MET A 154 -14.28 13.22 -10.97
N ASP A 155 -15.60 13.22 -11.18
CA ASP A 155 -16.57 13.89 -10.30
C ASP A 155 -17.01 13.08 -9.08
N VAL A 156 -16.55 11.83 -8.94
CA VAL A 156 -16.96 10.96 -7.83
C VAL A 156 -15.75 10.52 -7.01
N ALA A 157 -15.67 11.05 -5.80
CA ALA A 157 -14.74 10.55 -4.80
C ALA A 157 -15.05 9.07 -4.52
N LYS A 158 -14.05 8.21 -4.75
CA LYS A 158 -14.12 6.79 -4.40
C LYS A 158 -13.22 6.53 -3.19
N SER A 159 -13.72 5.77 -2.23
CA SER A 159 -12.97 5.37 -1.05
C SER A 159 -12.59 3.91 -1.13
N ILE A 160 -11.36 3.61 -0.76
CA ILE A 160 -10.87 2.25 -0.54
C ILE A 160 -10.29 2.17 0.87
N THR A 161 -10.51 1.06 1.56
CA THR A 161 -9.97 0.82 2.91
C THR A 161 -9.01 -0.36 2.87
N TYR A 162 -8.12 -0.43 3.86
CA TYR A 162 -7.27 -1.60 4.08
C TYR A 162 -7.21 -1.92 5.57
N ALA A 163 -6.90 -3.17 5.90
CA ALA A 163 -6.67 -3.57 7.28
C ALA A 163 -5.26 -3.09 7.70
N ASN A 164 -5.20 -2.19 8.68
CA ASN A 164 -3.95 -1.70 9.24
C ASN A 164 -3.64 -2.41 10.56
N PHE A 165 -2.82 -3.45 10.49
CA PHE A 165 -2.37 -4.17 11.68
C PHE A 165 -1.26 -3.42 12.38
N ILE A 166 -1.48 -3.11 13.65
CA ILE A 166 -0.59 -2.28 14.45
C ILE A 166 -0.05 -3.08 15.63
N TYR A 167 1.16 -2.72 16.03
CA TYR A 167 1.68 -3.02 17.36
C TYR A 167 1.22 -1.92 18.32
N ILE A 168 0.78 -2.31 19.52
CA ILE A 168 0.63 -1.35 20.63
C ILE A 168 1.95 -1.34 21.39
N ALA A 169 2.78 -0.33 21.14
CA ALA A 169 4.17 -0.29 21.58
C ALA A 169 4.37 0.59 22.81
N PHE A 170 5.24 0.18 23.73
CA PHE A 170 5.64 1.00 24.88
C PHE A 170 6.80 1.93 24.47
N LYS A 171 6.49 3.21 24.26
CA LYS A 171 7.34 4.20 23.57
C LYS A 171 8.79 4.23 24.09
N GLU A 172 8.96 4.34 25.42
CA GLU A 172 10.29 4.46 26.04
C GLU A 172 11.19 3.24 25.82
N THR A 173 10.61 2.07 25.51
CA THR A 173 11.37 0.81 25.31
C THR A 173 12.03 0.71 23.94
N PHE A 174 11.70 1.62 23.01
CA PHE A 174 12.24 1.67 21.65
C PHE A 174 13.41 2.65 21.49
N ARG A 175 13.78 3.37 22.55
CA ARG A 175 14.94 4.27 22.53
C ARG A 175 16.21 3.46 22.31
N LEU A 176 17.02 3.88 21.34
CA LEU A 176 18.32 3.28 21.05
C LEU A 176 19.33 3.75 22.09
N VAL A 177 20.00 2.81 22.75
CA VAL A 177 21.19 3.09 23.57
C VAL A 177 22.37 3.13 22.61
N ILE A 178 22.91 4.32 22.33
CA ILE A 178 24.21 4.47 21.67
C ILE A 178 25.25 4.15 22.76
N SER A 179 25.71 2.90 22.81
CA SER A 179 26.62 2.42 23.85
C SER A 179 28.05 2.88 23.58
N ASP A 180 28.54 3.84 24.37
CA ASP A 180 29.97 4.19 24.46
C ASP A 180 30.50 4.16 25.91
N CYS A 181 29.79 3.52 26.84
CA CYS A 181 30.29 3.33 28.20
C CYS A 181 29.76 2.05 28.86
N ASP A 182 30.61 1.55 29.75
CA ASP A 182 30.62 0.26 30.42
C ASP A 182 29.27 -0.25 30.94
N ASP A 183 29.17 -1.58 30.82
CA ASP A 183 28.29 -2.53 31.46
C ASP A 183 27.89 -2.13 32.90
N THR A 184 26.58 -2.06 33.21
CA THR A 184 25.97 -2.40 34.53
C THR A 184 24.48 -2.08 34.71
N GLN A 185 23.77 -1.46 33.76
CA GLN A 185 22.30 -1.41 33.81
C GLN A 185 21.67 -1.65 32.44
N VAL A 186 21.23 -2.89 32.18
CA VAL A 186 20.33 -3.19 31.07
C VAL A 186 18.98 -2.55 31.42
N GLY A 187 18.84 -1.28 31.07
CA GLY A 187 17.59 -0.54 31.22
C GLY A 187 16.46 -1.15 30.40
N ILE A 188 15.26 -0.61 30.59
CA ILE A 188 14.08 -0.95 29.78
C ILE A 188 14.28 -0.49 28.30
N GLU A 189 15.22 0.42 28.07
CA GLU A 189 15.60 0.94 26.76
C GLU A 189 16.20 -0.15 25.87
N GLY A 190 15.81 -0.16 24.59
CA GLY A 190 16.22 -1.18 23.61
C GLY A 190 15.47 -2.52 23.68
N GLN A 191 14.61 -2.75 24.67
CA GLN A 191 13.85 -4.00 24.78
C GLN A 191 12.73 -4.13 23.74
N GLN A 192 12.25 -3.03 23.16
CA GLN A 192 11.23 -3.00 22.10
C GLN A 192 9.97 -3.80 22.49
N LEU A 193 9.31 -3.41 23.59
CA LEU A 193 8.19 -4.13 24.18
C LEU A 193 6.85 -3.71 23.55
N VAL A 194 5.98 -4.68 23.31
CA VAL A 194 4.65 -4.51 22.71
C VAL A 194 3.58 -5.33 23.46
N LEU A 195 2.30 -4.98 23.27
CA LEU A 195 1.19 -5.80 23.73
C LEU A 195 1.00 -7.02 22.84
N GLY A 196 1.03 -8.20 23.45
CA GLY A 196 0.64 -9.46 22.82
C GLY A 196 -0.43 -10.19 23.60
N VAL A 197 -0.90 -11.32 23.06
CA VAL A 197 -1.92 -12.16 23.70
C VAL A 197 -1.44 -13.60 23.81
N LYS A 198 -1.55 -14.16 25.02
CA LYS A 198 -1.31 -15.57 25.30
C LYS A 198 -2.44 -16.11 26.17
N ASP A 199 -3.06 -17.22 25.76
CA ASP A 199 -4.17 -17.86 26.49
C ASP A 199 -5.31 -16.89 26.86
N LYS A 200 -5.69 -16.03 25.91
CA LYS A 200 -6.69 -14.94 26.05
C LYS A 200 -6.34 -13.84 27.06
N ARG A 201 -5.13 -13.85 27.61
CA ARG A 201 -4.60 -12.80 28.49
C ARG A 201 -3.67 -11.90 27.70
N VAL A 202 -3.74 -10.60 27.98
CA VAL A 202 -2.84 -9.63 27.36
C VAL A 202 -1.55 -9.60 28.17
N ILE A 203 -0.43 -9.67 27.47
CA ILE A 203 0.92 -9.74 28.02
C ILE A 203 1.83 -8.69 27.38
N ILE A 204 2.93 -8.37 28.05
CA ILE A 204 4.03 -7.60 27.48
C ILE A 204 5.04 -8.60 26.93
N THR A 205 5.42 -8.44 25.68
CA THR A 205 6.41 -9.28 25.03
C THR A 205 7.34 -8.43 24.17
N ARG A 206 8.52 -8.96 23.86
CA ARG A 206 9.41 -8.36 22.88
C ARG A 206 8.77 -8.40 21.49
N LYS A 207 8.89 -7.30 20.73
CA LYS A 207 8.41 -7.21 19.35
C LYS A 207 9.02 -8.33 18.51
N CYS A 208 8.16 -9.13 17.89
CA CYS A 208 8.51 -10.14 16.90
C CYS A 208 7.82 -9.76 15.59
N ALA A 209 8.60 -9.45 14.56
CA ALA A 209 8.07 -9.07 13.26
C ALA A 209 7.23 -10.22 12.67
N GLY A 210 5.99 -9.93 12.26
CA GLY A 210 5.07 -10.91 11.69
C GLY A 210 4.38 -11.85 12.70
N ASP A 211 4.66 -11.72 14.00
CA ASP A 211 3.96 -12.49 15.03
C ASP A 211 2.53 -11.98 15.23
N ARG A 212 1.57 -12.73 14.67
CA ARG A 212 0.12 -12.42 14.74
C ARG A 212 -0.40 -12.30 16.18
N SER A 213 0.27 -12.89 17.18
CA SER A 213 -0.11 -12.76 18.59
C SER A 213 0.16 -11.37 19.18
N GLN A 214 0.82 -10.49 18.42
CA GLN A 214 1.20 -9.13 18.80
C GLN A 214 0.49 -8.06 17.95
N LEU A 215 -0.33 -8.48 17.00
CA LEU A 215 -0.98 -7.60 16.04
C LEU A 215 -2.43 -7.29 16.45
N TRP A 216 -2.75 -6.02 16.36
CA TRP A 216 -4.05 -5.46 16.69
C TRP A 216 -4.62 -4.72 15.50
N LEU A 217 -5.95 -4.67 15.39
CA LEU A 217 -6.64 -3.87 14.39
C LEU A 217 -7.68 -3.00 15.12
N MET A 218 -7.60 -1.69 14.94
CA MET A 218 -8.65 -0.78 15.42
C MET A 218 -9.82 -0.83 14.45
N ASN A 219 -10.99 -1.23 14.92
CA ASN A 219 -12.20 -1.22 14.10
C ASN A 219 -12.92 0.14 14.15
N SER A 220 -13.95 0.32 13.33
CA SER A 220 -14.74 1.55 13.23
C SER A 220 -15.51 1.90 14.52
N PHE A 221 -15.65 0.97 15.45
CA PHE A 221 -16.31 1.17 16.74
C PHE A 221 -15.32 1.57 17.84
N GLY A 222 -14.04 1.78 17.51
CA GLY A 222 -13.00 2.10 18.49
C GLY A 222 -12.59 0.88 19.34
N GLN A 223 -12.81 -0.34 18.85
CA GLN A 223 -12.41 -1.56 19.55
C GLN A 223 -11.12 -2.12 18.93
N LEU A 224 -10.23 -2.63 19.79
CA LEU A 224 -8.96 -3.24 19.38
C LEU A 224 -9.14 -4.74 19.21
N GLU A 225 -9.28 -5.19 17.97
CA GLU A 225 -9.39 -6.59 17.58
C GLU A 225 -8.01 -7.26 17.56
N HIS A 226 -7.89 -8.43 18.18
CA HIS A 226 -6.65 -9.20 18.19
C HIS A 226 -6.59 -10.18 17.01
N GLU A 227 -5.55 -10.05 16.18
CA GLU A 227 -5.39 -10.81 14.95
C GLU A 227 -5.13 -12.30 15.21
N GLY A 228 -4.19 -12.62 16.10
CA GLY A 228 -3.77 -14.01 16.37
C GLY A 228 -4.84 -14.88 17.05
N SER A 229 -5.91 -14.30 17.59
CA SER A 229 -7.01 -15.05 18.21
C SER A 229 -8.09 -15.47 17.22
N SER A 230 -8.06 -14.95 15.99
CA SER A 230 -8.99 -15.32 14.94
C SER A 230 -8.27 -16.20 13.91
N PRO A 231 -8.95 -17.17 13.28
CA PRO A 231 -8.38 -17.91 12.15
C PRO A 231 -7.84 -16.91 11.11
N PRO A 232 -6.68 -17.18 10.47
CA PRO A 232 -6.20 -16.35 9.38
C PRO A 232 -7.27 -16.37 8.28
N SER A 233 -8.06 -15.31 8.24
CA SER A 233 -9.15 -15.17 7.30
C SER A 233 -8.72 -14.12 6.29
N GLU A 234 -8.99 -14.39 5.02
CA GLU A 234 -9.07 -13.30 4.06
C GLU A 234 -10.12 -12.33 4.62
N TYR A 235 -9.68 -11.14 5.04
CA TYR A 235 -10.53 -10.07 5.60
C TYR A 235 -11.76 -9.77 4.73
N LEU A 236 -11.69 -10.14 3.45
CA LEU A 236 -12.74 -10.02 2.45
C LEU A 236 -13.78 -11.15 2.46
N LYS A 237 -13.44 -12.35 2.94
CA LYS A 237 -14.35 -13.51 2.95
C LYS A 237 -14.83 -13.89 4.34
N SER A 238 -14.33 -13.24 5.40
CA SER A 238 -14.89 -13.43 6.73
C SER A 238 -16.31 -12.86 6.73
N SER A 239 -17.30 -13.73 6.52
CA SER A 239 -18.65 -13.47 7.00
C SER A 239 -18.54 -12.92 8.42
N HIS A 240 -19.41 -11.96 8.77
CA HIS A 240 -19.55 -11.36 10.10
C HIS A 240 -19.80 -12.38 11.25
N THR A 241 -19.63 -13.68 11.00
CA THR A 241 -19.96 -14.81 11.87
C THR A 241 -18.79 -15.31 12.69
N SER A 242 -17.54 -14.94 12.37
CA SER A 242 -16.38 -15.32 13.22
C SER A 242 -16.29 -14.36 14.40
N PRO A 243 -16.46 -14.82 15.65
CA PRO A 243 -16.40 -13.95 16.81
C PRO A 243 -14.98 -13.41 16.98
N ARG A 244 -14.76 -12.15 16.59
CA ARG A 244 -13.48 -11.46 16.79
C ARG A 244 -13.31 -11.18 18.28
N LEU A 245 -12.14 -11.50 18.81
CA LEU A 245 -11.79 -11.16 20.18
C LEU A 245 -11.22 -9.75 20.22
N VAL A 246 -11.79 -8.91 21.08
CA VAL A 246 -11.38 -7.52 21.30
C VAL A 246 -10.76 -7.35 22.68
N LEU A 247 -9.90 -6.35 22.82
CA LEU A 247 -9.32 -5.93 24.09
C LEU A 247 -10.43 -5.53 25.08
N ASP A 248 -10.37 -6.08 26.28
CA ASP A 248 -11.36 -5.91 27.33
C ASP A 248 -10.74 -6.07 28.73
N LEU A 249 -11.54 -5.84 29.75
CA LEU A 249 -11.17 -5.98 31.16
C LEU A 249 -11.58 -7.34 31.72
N GLU A 250 -10.74 -7.94 32.56
CA GLU A 250 -11.03 -9.20 33.25
C GLU A 250 -12.25 -9.04 34.18
N LYS A 251 -12.30 -7.95 34.93
CA LYS A 251 -13.36 -7.59 35.88
C LYS A 251 -13.97 -6.22 35.52
N PRO A 252 -15.19 -5.91 36.01
CA PRO A 252 -15.75 -4.57 35.90
C PRO A 252 -14.80 -3.51 36.50
N PRO A 253 -14.80 -2.27 35.95
CA PRO A 253 -13.92 -1.22 36.41
C PRO A 253 -14.23 -0.82 37.86
N ASN A 254 -13.21 -0.80 38.72
CA ASN A 254 -13.31 -0.38 40.11
C ASN A 254 -12.20 0.64 40.45
N PRO A 255 -12.51 1.84 40.96
CA PRO A 255 -11.52 2.85 41.33
C PRO A 255 -10.46 2.44 42.34
N THR A 256 -10.76 1.45 43.18
CA THR A 256 -9.85 1.02 44.26
C THR A 256 -9.03 -0.20 43.90
N GLU A 257 -9.28 -0.84 42.75
CA GLU A 257 -8.66 -2.10 42.39
C GLU A 257 -8.12 -2.07 40.95
N TYR A 258 -6.96 -2.69 40.78
CA TYR A 258 -6.40 -2.96 39.47
C TYR A 258 -7.12 -4.13 38.81
N THR A 259 -7.42 -4.01 37.52
CA THR A 259 -7.92 -5.11 36.70
C THR A 259 -6.95 -5.46 35.59
N LYS A 260 -6.83 -6.75 35.27
CA LYS A 260 -6.01 -7.23 34.16
C LYS A 260 -6.73 -7.04 32.83
N LEU A 261 -5.94 -6.95 31.77
CA LEU A 261 -6.42 -6.92 30.39
C LEU A 261 -6.53 -8.34 29.82
N VAL A 262 -7.62 -8.58 29.08
CA VAL A 262 -7.94 -9.85 28.43
C VAL A 262 -8.49 -9.58 27.04
N VAL A 263 -8.59 -10.62 26.21
CA VAL A 263 -9.38 -10.55 24.98
C VAL A 263 -10.68 -11.34 25.12
N ARG A 264 -11.79 -10.75 24.71
CA ARG A 264 -13.14 -11.32 24.82
C ARG A 264 -13.93 -11.09 23.54
N PRO A 265 -14.96 -11.91 23.24
CA PRO A 265 -15.85 -11.63 22.12
C PRO A 265 -16.47 -10.23 22.24
N GLN A 266 -16.71 -9.59 21.10
CA GLN A 266 -17.45 -8.33 21.05
C GLN A 266 -18.79 -8.47 21.77
N ASN A 267 -19.09 -7.52 22.66
CA ASN A 267 -20.31 -7.53 23.45
C ASN A 267 -20.83 -6.10 23.64
N ILE A 268 -22.05 -5.85 23.14
CA ILE A 268 -22.72 -4.53 23.20
C ILE A 268 -22.90 -4.06 24.65
N GLN A 269 -23.14 -4.97 25.60
CA GLN A 269 -23.29 -4.62 27.02
C GLN A 269 -21.97 -4.16 27.66
N ARG A 270 -20.84 -4.39 27.00
CA ARG A 270 -19.49 -4.06 27.47
C ARG A 270 -18.80 -3.02 26.60
N VAL A 271 -19.59 -2.26 25.83
CA VAL A 271 -19.08 -1.19 24.95
C VAL A 271 -18.15 -0.23 25.68
N THR A 272 -18.42 0.10 26.95
CA THR A 272 -17.58 1.01 27.74
C THR A 272 -16.20 0.44 28.11
N THR A 273 -16.06 -0.88 28.22
CA THR A 273 -14.79 -1.56 28.55
C THR A 273 -14.09 -2.15 27.34
N GLN A 274 -14.79 -2.24 26.20
CA GLN A 274 -14.27 -2.72 24.91
C GLN A 274 -13.96 -1.60 23.92
N THR A 275 -14.37 -0.35 24.22
CA THR A 275 -14.03 0.83 23.42
C THR A 275 -12.82 1.51 24.01
N TRP A 276 -11.82 1.75 23.16
CA TRP A 276 -10.53 2.27 23.52
C TRP A 276 -10.24 3.54 22.76
N ARG A 277 -9.59 4.48 23.43
CA ARG A 277 -9.18 5.77 22.89
C ARG A 277 -7.73 6.03 23.21
N PHE A 278 -7.04 6.66 22.28
CA PHE A 278 -5.69 7.13 22.48
C PHE A 278 -5.72 8.61 22.79
N GLU A 279 -5.16 8.99 23.93
CA GLU A 279 -5.09 10.39 24.33
C GLU A 279 -3.74 10.65 25.02
N ASN A 280 -3.00 11.65 24.55
CA ASN A 280 -1.73 12.07 25.15
C ASN A 280 -0.74 10.91 25.34
N GLY A 281 -0.63 10.03 24.34
CA GLY A 281 0.22 8.84 24.40
C GLY A 281 -0.28 7.77 25.35
N ARG A 282 -1.54 7.76 25.79
CA ARG A 282 -2.08 6.72 26.68
C ARG A 282 -3.20 5.95 26.01
N LEU A 283 -3.22 4.64 26.21
CA LEU A 283 -4.34 3.78 25.86
C LEU A 283 -5.35 3.82 27.01
N MET A 284 -6.54 4.32 26.72
CA MET A 284 -7.57 4.57 27.72
C MET A 284 -8.88 3.89 27.33
N CYS A 285 -9.63 3.46 28.33
CA CYS A 285 -11.03 3.04 28.19
C CYS A 285 -11.85 3.67 29.29
N HIS A 286 -13.16 3.75 29.10
CA HIS A 286 -14.03 4.52 29.98
C HIS A 286 -13.55 6.00 30.11
N ALA A 287 -14.23 6.83 30.89
CA ALA A 287 -13.90 8.27 30.93
C ALA A 287 -12.47 8.56 31.43
N ASN A 288 -11.97 7.82 32.44
CA ASN A 288 -10.76 8.19 33.19
C ASN A 288 -9.81 7.02 33.53
N MET A 289 -9.91 5.86 32.85
CA MET A 289 -9.01 4.74 33.12
C MET A 289 -7.96 4.60 32.03
N CYS A 290 -6.72 4.39 32.44
CA CYS A 290 -5.58 4.21 31.53
C CYS A 290 -4.88 2.88 31.79
N VAL A 291 -4.32 2.30 30.73
CA VAL A 291 -3.46 1.13 30.83
C VAL A 291 -2.14 1.51 31.48
N GLN A 292 -1.69 0.68 32.41
CA GLN A 292 -0.41 0.78 33.08
C GLN A 292 0.31 -0.56 33.14
N VAL A 293 1.63 -0.48 33.32
CA VAL A 293 2.49 -1.63 33.53
C VAL A 293 2.98 -1.61 34.97
N ILE A 294 2.69 -2.67 35.72
CA ILE A 294 3.24 -2.90 37.06
C ILE A 294 3.92 -4.26 37.08
N ILE A 295 5.24 -4.27 37.29
CA ILE A 295 6.04 -5.47 37.58
C ILE A 295 5.66 -6.66 36.66
N ASN A 296 5.96 -6.55 35.36
CA ASN A 296 5.65 -7.55 34.33
C ASN A 296 4.16 -7.88 34.10
N PHE A 297 3.22 -7.16 34.73
CA PHE A 297 1.79 -7.27 34.48
C PHE A 297 1.26 -5.99 33.83
N ILE A 298 0.24 -6.15 32.99
CA ILE A 298 -0.54 -5.04 32.46
C ILE A 298 -1.85 -4.97 33.22
N ILE A 299 -2.10 -3.80 33.76
CA ILE A 299 -3.30 -3.52 34.54
C ILE A 299 -3.90 -2.20 34.09
N LEU A 300 -5.14 -1.96 34.52
CA LEU A 300 -5.80 -0.68 34.37
C LEU A 300 -5.80 0.06 35.71
N GLU A 301 -5.39 1.32 35.73
CA GLU A 301 -5.50 2.22 36.90
C GLU A 301 -6.32 3.47 36.53
N PHE A 302 -6.95 4.08 37.53
CA PHE A 302 -7.53 5.42 37.43
C PHE A 302 -6.43 6.48 37.38
N ASN A 303 -6.52 7.34 36.37
CA ASN A 303 -5.59 8.41 35.98
C ASN A 303 -4.61 8.89 37.08
N LYS A 304 -3.45 8.21 37.14
CA LYS A 304 -2.19 8.67 37.73
C LYS A 304 -1.06 8.25 36.79
N ASN A 305 -0.10 9.14 36.56
CA ASN A 305 1.20 8.96 35.86
C ASN A 305 1.40 7.65 35.06
N GLY A 306 0.58 7.42 34.03
CA GLY A 306 0.70 6.26 33.14
C GLY A 306 1.80 6.43 32.08
N LEU A 307 2.37 5.30 31.63
CA LEU A 307 3.40 5.23 30.58
C LEU A 307 2.87 5.69 29.21
N ASN A 308 3.77 6.28 28.41
CA ASN A 308 3.48 6.64 27.03
C ASN A 308 3.56 5.41 26.10
N ILE A 309 2.54 5.26 25.28
CA ILE A 309 2.30 4.25 24.26
C ILE A 309 2.34 4.95 22.90
N ASP A 310 3.00 4.33 21.94
CA ASP A 310 3.13 4.85 20.57
C ASP A 310 2.56 3.88 19.54
N PHE A 311 2.22 4.43 18.38
CA PHE A 311 1.70 3.71 17.22
C PHE A 311 2.53 4.06 16.00
N ASN A 312 2.84 3.05 15.19
CA ASN A 312 3.69 3.07 14.00
C ASN A 312 5.15 2.69 14.24
N LEU A 313 5.37 1.39 14.43
CA LEU A 313 6.64 0.67 14.28
C LEU A 313 6.44 -0.64 13.54
#